data_AF-A0A429ERH1-F1
#
_entry.id   AF-A0A429ERH1-F1
#
_cell.length_a   1.000
_cell.length_b   1.000
_cell.length_c   1.000
_cell.angle_alpha   90.00
_cell.angle_beta   90.00
_cell.angle_gamma   90.00
#
_symmetry.space_group_name_H-M   'P 1'
#
loop_
_entity.id
_entity.type
_entity.pdbx_description
1 polymer ?
#
loop_
_entity_poly.entity_id
_entity_poly.type
_entity_poly.pdbx_seq_one_letter_code
_entity_poly.pdbx_strand_id
1 'polypeptide(L)'
;MSANMGTVSAQQLPPEDVASLLRDLCIELGFCLPPEDHAALCASPPPDADAFTEAVFRAEGMDAEPHETLWQQVHERVARTFENSDTPNP
;
A
#
# COMPACT_ATOMS: atom_id res chain seq x y z
N MET A 1 12.80 12.27 35.14
CA MET A 1 11.50 12.28 34.44
C MET A 1 11.80 12.09 32.96
N SER A 2 11.86 10.84 32.49
CA SER A 2 12.03 10.55 31.07
C SER A 2 10.69 10.06 30.56
N ALA A 3 10.05 10.85 29.72
CA ALA A 3 8.85 10.45 29.01
C ALA A 3 9.26 9.54 27.86
N ASN A 4 9.04 8.23 28.01
CA ASN A 4 8.97 7.33 26.86
C ASN A 4 7.64 7.59 26.16
N MET A 5 7.65 8.51 25.19
CA MET A 5 6.64 8.53 24.14
C MET A 5 7.08 7.53 23.08
N GLY A 6 6.77 6.25 23.31
CA GLY A 6 6.75 5.26 22.25
C GLY A 6 5.56 5.57 21.36
N THR A 7 5.82 6.22 20.24
CA THR A 7 4.86 6.55 19.19
C THR A 7 4.05 5.31 18.81
N VAL A 8 2.73 5.47 18.78
CA VAL A 8 1.76 4.47 18.31
C VAL A 8 2.24 3.90 16.98
N SER A 9 2.45 2.59 16.90
CA SER A 9 2.84 1.88 15.68
C SER A 9 1.79 2.13 14.60
N ALA A 10 2.11 2.99 13.62
CA ALA A 10 1.37 3.03 12.38
C ALA A 10 1.56 1.67 11.71
N GLN A 11 0.48 0.97 11.41
CA GLN A 11 0.50 -0.40 10.93
C GLN A 11 0.98 -0.42 9.48
N GLN A 12 2.28 -0.39 9.28
CA GLN A 12 2.90 -0.52 7.97
C GLN A 12 2.88 -2.00 7.54
N LEU A 13 2.41 -2.25 6.31
CA LEU A 13 2.48 -3.58 5.70
C LEU A 13 3.93 -4.11 5.70
N PRO A 14 4.16 -5.40 6.00
CA PRO A 14 5.49 -5.96 5.90
C PRO A 14 5.98 -5.97 4.43
N PRO A 15 7.28 -5.84 4.15
CA PRO A 15 7.80 -5.68 2.80
C PRO A 15 7.40 -6.79 1.81
N GLU A 16 7.24 -8.03 2.28
CA GLU A 16 6.79 -9.17 1.49
C GLU A 16 5.31 -9.07 1.06
N ASP A 17 4.45 -8.51 1.91
CA ASP A 17 3.05 -8.26 1.60
C ASP A 17 2.93 -7.09 0.63
N VAL A 18 3.75 -6.06 0.80
CA VAL A 18 3.84 -4.94 -0.15
C VAL A 18 4.27 -5.44 -1.53
N ALA A 19 5.35 -6.22 -1.62
CA ALA A 19 5.83 -6.75 -2.90
C ALA A 19 4.79 -7.67 -3.57
N SER A 20 4.09 -8.48 -2.79
CA SER A 20 3.02 -9.33 -3.30
C SER A 20 1.81 -8.53 -3.78
N LEU A 21 1.40 -7.51 -3.03
CA LEU A 21 0.34 -6.59 -3.40
C LEU A 21 0.66 -5.85 -4.70
N LEU A 22 1.86 -5.26 -4.82
CA LEU A 22 2.28 -4.54 -6.04
C LEU A 22 2.33 -5.46 -7.27
N ARG A 23 2.79 -6.71 -7.10
CA ARG A 23 2.73 -7.72 -8.17
C ARG A 23 1.29 -8.01 -8.59
N ASP A 24 0.40 -8.21 -7.64
CA ASP A 24 -1.00 -8.53 -7.92
C ASP A 24 -1.70 -7.34 -8.62
N LEU A 25 -1.41 -6.10 -8.22
CA LEU A 25 -1.91 -4.88 -8.88
C LEU A 25 -1.39 -4.74 -10.32
N CYS A 26 -0.12 -5.06 -10.57
CA CYS A 26 0.44 -5.05 -11.92
C CYS A 26 -0.21 -6.11 -12.83
N ILE A 27 -0.40 -7.34 -12.35
CA ILE A 27 -0.96 -8.43 -13.16
C ILE A 27 -2.46 -8.25 -13.41
N GLU A 28 -3.23 -7.91 -12.38
CA GLU A 28 -4.70 -7.91 -12.45
C GLU A 28 -5.27 -6.57 -12.93
N LEU A 29 -4.64 -5.45 -12.58
CA LEU A 29 -5.15 -4.10 -12.83
C LEU A 29 -4.24 -3.24 -13.72
N GLY A 30 -3.03 -3.72 -14.04
CA GLY A 30 -2.09 -3.03 -14.94
C GLY A 30 -1.19 -1.98 -14.29
N PHE A 31 -1.17 -1.86 -12.95
CA PHE A 31 -0.31 -0.92 -12.21
C PHE A 31 1.12 -1.45 -12.08
N CYS A 32 1.84 -1.49 -13.20
CA CYS A 32 3.21 -1.97 -13.26
C CYS A 32 4.18 -0.83 -13.03
N LEU A 33 4.33 -0.48 -11.75
CA LEU A 33 5.13 0.66 -11.30
C LEU A 33 6.58 0.62 -11.80
N PRO A 34 7.20 1.81 -12.01
CA PRO A 34 8.62 1.91 -12.25
C PRO A 34 9.44 1.21 -11.15
N PRO A 35 10.59 0.59 -11.47
CA PRO A 35 11.39 -0.14 -10.49
C PRO A 35 11.80 0.69 -9.28
N GLU A 36 12.13 1.98 -9.46
CA GLU A 36 12.44 2.89 -8.34
C GLU A 36 11.26 3.08 -7.39
N ASP A 37 10.05 3.29 -7.91
CA ASP A 37 8.86 3.53 -7.09
C ASP A 37 8.38 2.25 -6.41
N HIS A 38 8.47 1.12 -7.10
CA HIS A 38 8.23 -0.18 -6.47
C HIS A 38 9.18 -0.41 -5.29
N ALA A 39 10.48 -0.14 -5.47
CA ALA A 39 11.45 -0.29 -4.38
C ALA A 39 11.17 0.68 -3.22
N ALA A 40 10.77 1.92 -3.53
CA ALA A 40 10.43 2.92 -2.52
C ALA A 40 9.21 2.51 -1.68
N LEU A 41 8.15 2.02 -2.31
CA LEU A 41 6.94 1.54 -1.62
C LEU A 41 7.22 0.31 -0.76
N CYS A 42 8.07 -0.63 -1.22
CA CYS A 42 8.50 -1.76 -0.39
C CYS A 42 9.34 -1.33 0.83
N ALA A 43 10.21 -0.32 0.67
CA ALA A 43 11.11 0.13 1.72
C ALA A 43 10.40 1.00 2.77
N SER A 44 9.43 1.80 2.34
CA SER A 44 8.69 2.73 3.19
C SER A 44 7.21 2.72 2.79
N PRO A 45 6.47 1.65 3.13
CA PRO A 45 5.07 1.56 2.78
C PRO A 45 4.25 2.68 3.44
N PRO A 46 3.29 3.26 2.73
CA PRO A 46 2.33 4.20 3.30
C PRO A 46 1.57 3.61 4.50
N PRO A 47 1.11 4.47 5.43
CA PRO A 47 0.63 4.03 6.74
C PRO A 47 -0.77 3.40 6.74
N ASP A 48 -1.54 3.58 5.66
CA ASP A 48 -2.92 3.11 5.53
C ASP A 48 -3.28 2.89 4.06
N ALA A 49 -4.44 2.27 3.84
CA ALA A 49 -4.89 1.86 2.51
C ALA A 49 -5.16 3.04 1.57
N ASP A 50 -5.70 4.15 2.08
CA ASP A 50 -5.98 5.35 1.29
C ASP A 50 -4.66 5.97 0.79
N ALA A 51 -3.71 6.22 1.69
CA ALA A 51 -2.40 6.78 1.35
C ALA A 51 -1.59 5.84 0.45
N PHE A 52 -1.74 4.52 0.63
CA PHE A 52 -1.09 3.53 -0.23
C PHE A 52 -1.68 3.56 -1.64
N THR A 53 -3.00 3.62 -1.77
CA THR A 53 -3.69 3.71 -3.06
C THR A 53 -3.24 4.98 -3.81
N GLU A 54 -3.19 6.12 -3.13
CA GLU A 54 -2.70 7.37 -3.71
C GLU A 54 -1.26 7.27 -4.21
N ALA A 55 -0.40 6.62 -3.43
CA ALA A 55 1.00 6.44 -3.80
C ALA A 55 1.17 5.52 -5.02
N VAL A 56 0.35 4.47 -5.16
CA VAL A 56 0.33 3.59 -6.33
C VAL A 56 -0.08 4.37 -7.60
N PHE A 57 -1.15 5.16 -7.54
CA PHE A 57 -1.58 5.97 -8.68
C PHE A 57 -0.51 6.98 -9.10
N ARG A 58 0.07 7.69 -8.12
CA ARG A 58 1.15 8.64 -8.37
C ARG A 58 2.38 7.99 -9.00
N ALA A 59 2.78 6.81 -8.52
CA ALA A 59 3.91 6.04 -9.05
C ALA A 59 3.66 5.54 -10.48
N GLU A 60 2.41 5.21 -10.83
CA GLU A 60 2.02 4.85 -12.20
C GLU A 60 1.94 6.08 -13.14
N GLY A 61 2.06 7.30 -12.58
CA GLY A 61 1.91 8.55 -13.34
C GLY A 61 0.46 8.93 -13.61
N MET A 62 -0.47 8.43 -12.81
CA MET A 62 -1.90 8.75 -12.87
C MET A 62 -2.29 9.71 -11.74
N ASP A 63 -3.23 10.62 -12.02
CA ASP A 63 -3.87 11.40 -10.97
C ASP A 63 -4.91 10.53 -10.25
N ALA A 64 -4.84 10.52 -8.93
CA ALA A 64 -5.75 9.80 -8.04
C ALA A 64 -7.09 10.54 -7.94
N GLU A 65 -8.03 10.36 -8.87
CA GLU A 65 -9.38 10.92 -8.72
C GLU A 65 -10.31 9.91 -8.02
N PRO A 66 -10.83 10.20 -6.81
CA PRO A 66 -11.52 9.22 -5.94
C PRO A 66 -12.90 8.74 -6.43
N HIS A 67 -13.30 9.03 -7.67
CA HIS A 67 -14.59 8.65 -8.25
C HIS A 67 -14.47 7.72 -9.47
N GLU A 68 -13.27 7.40 -9.90
CA GLU A 68 -13.08 6.40 -10.96
C GLU A 68 -13.24 4.98 -10.40
N THR A 69 -13.92 4.10 -11.14
CA THR A 69 -14.10 2.69 -10.75
C THR A 69 -12.77 1.98 -10.51
N LEU A 70 -11.70 2.43 -11.18
CA LEU A 70 -10.34 1.89 -11.01
C LEU A 70 -9.78 2.18 -9.61
N TRP A 71 -10.01 3.38 -9.06
CA TRP A 71 -9.59 3.75 -7.72
C TRP A 71 -10.19 2.80 -6.68
N GLN A 72 -11.48 2.52 -6.79
CA GLN A 72 -12.17 1.61 -5.88
C GLN A 72 -11.60 0.18 -5.96
N GLN A 73 -11.29 -0.31 -7.15
CA GLN A 73 -10.70 -1.64 -7.33
C GLN A 73 -9.30 -1.75 -6.70
N VAL A 74 -8.44 -0.75 -6.91
CA VAL A 74 -7.10 -0.72 -6.29
C VAL A 74 -7.25 -0.61 -4.78
N HIS A 75 -8.06 0.33 -4.29
CA HIS A 75 -8.26 0.56 -2.87
C HIS A 75 -8.81 -0.69 -2.14
N GLU A 76 -9.79 -1.38 -2.71
CA GLU A 76 -10.31 -2.63 -2.14
C GLU A 76 -9.22 -3.72 -2.02
N ARG A 77 -8.33 -3.82 -3.00
CA ARG A 77 -7.23 -4.79 -2.97
C ARG A 77 -6.20 -4.45 -1.91
N VAL A 78 -5.86 -3.17 -1.78
CA VAL A 78 -4.96 -2.65 -0.76
C VAL A 78 -5.55 -2.85 0.63
N ALA A 79 -6.78 -2.40 0.87
CA ALA A 79 -7.46 -2.50 2.17
C ALA A 79 -7.54 -3.95 2.66
N ARG A 80 -7.89 -4.89 1.77
CA ARG A 80 -7.92 -6.31 2.12
C ARG A 80 -6.55 -6.85 2.55
N THR A 81 -5.47 -6.37 1.95
CA THR A 81 -4.11 -6.77 2.38
C THR A 81 -3.82 -6.27 3.80
N PHE A 82 -4.13 -5.00 4.10
CA PHE A 82 -3.99 -4.45 5.46
C PHE A 82 -4.81 -5.24 6.50
N GLU A 83 -6.04 -5.63 6.16
CA GLU A 83 -6.89 -6.44 7.05
C GLU A 83 -6.32 -7.84 7.30
N ASN A 84 -5.75 -8.49 6.28
CA ASN A 84 -5.21 -9.84 6.40
C ASN A 84 -3.86 -9.87 7.14
N SER A 85 -3.03 -8.83 7.00
CA SER A 85 -1.74 -8.73 7.69
C SER A 85 -1.89 -8.46 9.20
N ASP A 86 -3.05 -7.98 9.66
CA ASP A 86 -3.39 -7.79 11.09
C ASP A 86 -3.67 -9.14 11.79
N THR A 87 -4.11 -10.15 11.03
CA THR A 87 -4.31 -11.51 11.53
C THR A 87 -3.04 -12.36 11.36
N PRO A 88 -2.36 -12.78 12.45
CA PRO A 88 -1.29 -13.76 12.34
C PRO A 88 -1.85 -15.05 11.76
N ASN A 89 -1.30 -15.49 10.63
CA ASN A 89 -1.56 -16.80 10.04
C ASN A 89 -1.43 -17.90 11.13
N PRO A 90 -2.42 -18.81 11.31
CA PRO A 90 -2.32 -19.90 12.29
C PRO A 90 -1.15 -20.86 12.05
#